data_AF-A0A3E3DUN0-F1
#
_entry.id   AF-A0A3E3DUN0-F1
#
_cell.length_a   1.000
_cell.length_b   1.000
_cell.length_c   1.000
_cell.angle_alpha   90.00
_cell.angle_beta   90.00
_cell.angle_gamma   90.00
#
_symmetry.space_group_name_H-M   'P 1'
#
loop_
_entity.id
_entity.type
_entity.pdbx_description
1 polymer ?
#
loop_
_entity_poly.entity_id
_entity_poly.type
_entity_poly.pdbx_seq_one_letter_code
_entity_poly.pdbx_strand_id
1 'polypeptide(L)'
;MKINKKIYKIPELNYNTICILEEMGVSLTDMDKRIFSAVRGFVALSMDGNFEKAGEEIEEHLKNGGSLDETLEEINKAVEESGFFQALNNIHKQKG
;
A
#
# COMPACT_ATOMS: atom_id res chain seq x y z
N MET A 1 -7.91 5.57 1.32
CA MET A 1 -8.28 4.76 0.13
C MET A 1 -9.76 4.40 0.15
N LYS A 2 -10.42 4.46 -1.01
CA LYS A 2 -11.85 4.18 -1.17
C LYS A 2 -12.05 2.95 -2.03
N ILE A 3 -12.67 1.90 -1.48
CA ILE A 3 -12.93 0.62 -2.17
C ILE A 3 -14.37 0.21 -1.85
N ASN A 4 -15.17 -0.12 -2.87
CA ASN A 4 -16.61 -0.42 -2.72
C ASN A 4 -17.39 0.61 -1.89
N LYS A 5 -17.08 1.90 -2.07
CA LYS A 5 -17.65 3.03 -1.29
C LYS A 5 -17.31 3.01 0.21
N LYS A 6 -16.51 2.07 0.70
CA LYS A 6 -15.95 2.05 2.05
C LYS A 6 -14.62 2.80 2.06
N ILE A 7 -14.33 3.45 3.18
CA ILE A 7 -13.05 4.15 3.39
C ILE A 7 -12.17 3.25 4.24
N TYR A 8 -11.01 2.89 3.70
CA TYR A 8 -9.96 2.19 4.41
C TYR A 8 -8.79 3.16 4.64
N LYS A 9 -8.21 3.09 5.84
CA LYS A 9 -7.09 3.95 6.24
C LYS A 9 -5.82 3.11 6.29
N ILE A 10 -4.83 3.50 5.48
CA ILE A 10 -3.50 2.91 5.56
C ILE A 10 -2.90 3.27 6.93
N PRO A 11 -2.40 2.30 7.71
CA PRO A 11 -1.72 2.61 8.97
C PRO A 11 -0.42 3.37 8.71
N GLU A 12 0.15 3.97 9.76
CA GLU A 12 1.47 4.62 9.64
C GLU A 12 2.50 3.63 9.09
N LEU A 13 3.21 4.04 8.04
CA LEU A 13 4.27 3.22 7.45
C LEU A 13 5.53 3.40 8.28
N ASN A 14 5.83 2.38 9.08
CA ASN A 14 7.07 2.25 9.83
C ASN A 14 7.76 0.95 9.44
N TYR A 15 8.93 0.68 10.02
CA TYR A 15 9.71 -0.50 9.71
C TYR A 15 8.92 -1.82 9.86
N ASN A 16 8.13 -1.98 10.91
CA ASN A 16 7.34 -3.20 11.13
C ASN A 16 6.20 -3.32 10.12
N THR A 17 5.53 -2.22 9.78
CA THR A 17 4.51 -2.19 8.72
C THR A 17 5.10 -2.64 7.38
N ILE A 18 6.35 -2.26 7.11
CA ILE A 18 7.08 -2.71 5.91
C ILE A 18 7.42 -4.20 5.99
N CYS A 19 7.89 -4.71 7.13
CA CYS A 19 8.15 -6.15 7.28
C CYS A 19 6.88 -6.98 7.04
N ILE A 20 5.72 -6.52 7.51
CA ILE A 20 4.44 -7.21 7.24
C ILE A 20 4.15 -7.24 5.73
N LEU A 21 4.40 -6.15 5.01
CA LEU A 21 4.25 -6.12 3.55
C LEU A 21 5.21 -7.11 2.86
N GLU A 22 6.46 -7.19 3.30
CA GLU A 22 7.44 -8.15 2.77
C GLU A 22 7.02 -9.59 3.03
N GLU A 23 6.50 -9.90 4.22
CA GLU A 23 5.95 -11.22 4.57
C GLU A 23 4.75 -11.60 3.68
N MET A 24 3.99 -10.60 3.21
CA MET A 24 2.92 -10.77 2.21
C MET A 24 3.42 -10.87 0.77
N GLY A 25 4.73 -10.81 0.55
CA GLY A 25 5.35 -10.86 -0.77
C GLY A 25 5.31 -9.54 -1.55
N VAL A 26 5.04 -8.42 -0.87
CA VAL A 26 5.12 -7.08 -1.47
C VAL A 26 6.56 -6.59 -1.40
N SER A 27 7.16 -6.40 -2.57
CA SER A 27 8.48 -5.77 -2.70
C SER A 27 8.31 -4.27 -2.88
N LEU A 28 8.78 -3.48 -1.92
CA LEU A 28 8.77 -2.01 -2.02
C LEU A 28 9.66 -1.49 -3.15
N THR A 29 10.72 -2.22 -3.51
CA THR A 29 11.65 -1.79 -4.58
C THR A 29 11.12 -2.08 -5.98
N ASP A 30 10.09 -2.91 -6.10
CA ASP A 30 9.49 -3.32 -7.39
C ASP A 30 7.98 -3.05 -7.44
N MET A 31 7.46 -2.10 -6.65
CA MET A 31 6.02 -1.80 -6.61
C MET A 31 5.46 -1.46 -8.00
N ASP A 32 6.19 -0.65 -8.78
CA ASP A 32 5.80 -0.26 -10.15
C ASP A 32 5.70 -1.45 -11.10
N LYS A 33 6.46 -2.52 -10.85
CA LYS A 33 6.43 -3.74 -11.67
C LYS A 33 5.41 -4.75 -11.18
N ARG A 34 4.96 -4.64 -9.93
CA ARG A 34 4.06 -5.59 -9.26
C ARG A 34 2.85 -4.91 -8.63
N ILE A 35 2.24 -4.00 -9.38
CA ILE A 35 1.12 -3.14 -8.97
C ILE A 35 0.03 -3.92 -8.24
N PHE A 36 -0.44 -5.06 -8.79
CA PHE A 36 -1.51 -5.84 -8.15
C PHE A 36 -1.13 -6.37 -6.77
N SER A 37 0.11 -6.84 -6.58
CA SER A 37 0.56 -7.30 -5.27
C SER A 37 0.72 -6.14 -4.30
N ALA A 38 1.26 -5.01 -4.76
CA ALA A 38 1.44 -3.82 -3.95
C ALA A 38 0.09 -3.30 -3.44
N VAL A 39 -0.85 -3.03 -4.36
CA VAL A 39 -2.21 -2.59 -4.03
C VAL A 39 -2.85 -3.55 -3.02
N ARG A 40 -2.80 -4.87 -3.28
CA ARG A 40 -3.38 -5.87 -2.37
C ARG A 40 -2.78 -5.82 -0.97
N GLY A 41 -1.46 -5.69 -0.85
CA GLY A 41 -0.80 -5.61 0.46
C GLY A 41 -1.14 -4.34 1.23
N PHE A 42 -1.16 -3.18 0.57
CA PHE A 42 -1.54 -1.93 1.23
C PHE A 42 -3.01 -1.91 1.67
N VAL A 43 -3.90 -2.51 0.88
CA VAL A 43 -5.29 -2.71 1.30
C VAL A 43 -5.37 -3.68 2.48
N ALA A 44 -4.60 -4.76 2.46
CA ALA A 44 -4.52 -5.73 3.55
C ALA A 44 -4.03 -5.10 4.87
N LEU A 45 -3.06 -4.18 4.82
CA LEU A 45 -2.65 -3.41 5.99
C LEU A 45 -3.79 -2.61 6.63
N SER A 46 -4.72 -2.13 5.82
CA SER A 46 -5.92 -1.42 6.29
C SER A 46 -7.01 -2.37 6.82
N MET A 47 -6.76 -3.68 6.79
CA MET A 47 -7.66 -4.77 7.18
C MET A 47 -6.95 -5.73 8.16
N ASP A 48 -6.11 -5.22 9.05
CA ASP A 48 -5.36 -5.99 10.05
C ASP A 48 -4.50 -7.12 9.44
N GLY A 49 -3.98 -6.88 8.23
CA GLY A 49 -3.14 -7.82 7.48
C GLY A 49 -3.90 -8.97 6.81
N ASN A 50 -5.23 -8.88 6.67
CA ASN A 50 -6.00 -9.91 5.97
C ASN A 50 -5.83 -9.80 4.44
N PHE A 51 -4.84 -10.51 3.92
CA PHE A 51 -4.47 -10.47 2.50
C PHE A 51 -5.52 -11.11 1.57
N GLU A 52 -6.22 -12.16 2.02
CA GLU A 52 -7.29 -12.81 1.24
C GLU A 52 -8.47 -11.88 1.06
N LYS A 53 -8.99 -11.33 2.16
CA LYS A 53 -10.10 -10.37 2.15
C LYS A 53 -9.78 -9.11 1.35
N ALA A 54 -8.54 -8.62 1.41
CA ALA A 54 -8.11 -7.49 0.59
C ALA A 54 -8.24 -7.79 -0.91
N GLY A 55 -7.90 -9.01 -1.32
CA GLY A 55 -8.07 -9.47 -2.71
C GLY A 55 -9.53 -9.50 -3.13
N GLU A 56 -10.40 -10.09 -2.30
CA GLU A 56 -11.84 -10.16 -2.57
C GLU A 56 -12.47 -8.78 -2.70
N GLU A 57 -12.15 -7.86 -1.80
CA GLU A 57 -12.71 -6.50 -1.80
C GLU A 57 -12.24 -5.71 -3.04
N ILE A 58 -10.97 -5.85 -3.44
CA ILE A 58 -10.45 -5.25 -4.68
C ILE A 58 -11.13 -5.85 -5.91
N GLU A 59 -11.29 -7.17 -5.96
CA GLU A 59 -11.93 -7.86 -7.09
C GLU A 59 -13.39 -7.40 -7.25
N GLU A 60 -14.13 -7.31 -6.15
CA GLU A 60 -15.50 -6.78 -6.14
C GLU A 60 -15.55 -5.33 -6.62
N HIS A 61 -14.61 -4.49 -6.18
CA HIS A 61 -14.54 -3.08 -6.59
C HIS A 61 -14.32 -2.92 -8.09
N LEU A 62 -13.41 -3.72 -8.66
CA LEU A 62 -13.16 -3.72 -10.10
C LEU A 62 -14.38 -4.25 -10.88
N LYS A 63 -15.02 -5.32 -10.42
CA LYS A 63 -16.24 -5.87 -11.04
C LYS A 63 -17.41 -4.87 -11.04
N ASN A 64 -17.48 -4.00 -10.03
CA ASN A 64 -18.48 -2.95 -9.91
C ASN A 64 -18.12 -1.66 -10.69
N GLY A 65 -17.05 -1.68 -11.49
CA GLY A 65 -16.63 -0.55 -12.33
C GLY A 65 -15.71 0.46 -11.64
N GLY A 66 -15.19 0.16 -10.46
CA GLY A 66 -14.15 0.95 -9.81
C GLY A 66 -12.77 0.77 -10.48
N SER A 67 -11.88 1.75 -10.31
CA SER A 67 -10.47 1.65 -10.74
C SER A 67 -9.51 1.57 -9.55
N LEU A 68 -8.25 1.24 -9.83
CA LEU A 68 -7.17 1.25 -8.83
C LEU A 68 -6.50 2.62 -8.68
N ASP A 69 -6.81 3.59 -9.54
CA ASP A 69 -6.08 4.87 -9.61
C ASP A 69 -6.16 5.62 -8.28
N GLU A 70 -7.36 5.79 -7.72
CA GLU A 70 -7.56 6.40 -6.39
C GLU A 70 -6.82 5.61 -5.28
N THR A 71 -6.73 4.28 -5.41
CA THR A 71 -6.03 3.46 -4.42
C THR A 71 -4.52 3.66 -4.52
N LEU A 72 -3.99 3.76 -5.73
CA LEU A 72 -2.56 4.02 -5.99
C LEU A 72 -2.14 5.41 -5.54
N GLU A 73 -2.95 6.43 -5.81
CA GLU A 73 -2.71 7.80 -5.33
C GLU A 73 -2.60 7.85 -3.81
N GLU A 74 -3.50 7.17 -3.11
CA GLU A 74 -3.50 7.10 -1.64
C GLU A 74 -2.30 6.32 -1.09
N ILE A 75 -1.87 5.26 -1.78
CA ILE A 75 -0.65 4.52 -1.42
C ILE A 75 0.58 5.41 -1.59
N ASN A 76 0.71 6.07 -2.73
CA ASN A 76 1.83 6.99 -3.01
C ASN A 76 1.90 8.09 -1.96
N LYS A 77 0.75 8.70 -1.64
CA LYS A 77 0.67 9.70 -0.58
C LYS A 77 1.11 9.15 0.78
N ALA A 78 0.66 7.96 1.17
CA ALA A 78 1.08 7.36 2.44
C ALA A 78 2.59 7.09 2.49
N VAL A 79 3.20 6.66 1.38
CA VAL A 79 4.65 6.48 1.27
C VAL A 79 5.38 7.82 1.40
N GLU A 80 4.96 8.84 0.65
CA GLU A 80 5.56 10.18 0.64
C GLU A 80 5.44 10.90 1.99
N GLU A 81 4.30 10.75 2.66
CA GLU A 81 4.00 11.42 3.93
C GLU A 81 4.56 10.68 5.15
N SER A 82 4.95 9.40 5.03
CA SER A 82 5.44 8.66 6.20
C SER A 82 6.78 9.20 6.71
N GLY A 83 6.89 9.29 8.03
CA GLY A 83 8.14 9.71 8.67
C GLY A 83 9.29 8.74 8.39
N PHE A 84 8.99 7.45 8.20
CA PHE A 84 9.99 6.42 7.91
C PHE A 84 10.64 6.63 6.53
N PHE A 85 9.85 6.72 5.46
CA PHE A 85 10.41 6.90 4.11
C PHE A 85 11.06 8.28 3.94
N GLN A 86 10.52 9.33 4.57
CA GLN A 86 11.17 10.64 4.59
C GLN A 86 12.56 10.57 5.25
N ALA A 87 12.70 9.85 6.37
CA ALA A 87 13.99 9.64 7.02
C ALA A 87 14.97 8.87 6.13
N LEU A 88 14.52 7.78 5.48
CA LEU A 88 15.34 7.02 4.53
C LEU A 88 15.82 7.87 3.35
N ASN A 89 14.94 8.69 2.76
CA ASN A 89 15.27 9.58 1.66
C ASN A 89 16.31 10.64 2.06
N ASN A 90 16.23 11.16 3.28
CA ASN A 90 17.20 12.14 3.79
C ASN A 90 18.59 11.51 4.00
N ILE A 91 18.68 10.25 4.42
CA ILE A 91 19.95 9.53 4.54
C ILE A 91 20.62 9.36 3.17
N HIS A 92 19.85 9.05 2.12
CA HIS A 92 20.39 8.93 0.76
C HIS A 92 20.90 10.27 0.21
N LYS A 93 20.18 11.37 0.43
CA LYS A 93 20.58 12.72 -0.03
C LYS A 93 21.85 13.25 0.64
N GLN A 94 22.18 12.81 1.85
CA GLN A 94 23.42 13.23 2.54
C GLN A 94 24.67 12.45 2.09
N LYS A 95 24.49 11.36 1.33
CA LYS A 95 25.57 10.49 0.86
C LYS A 95 25.93 10.67 -0.62
N GLY A 96 25.17 11.46 -1.38
CA GLY A 96 25.41 11.80 -2.78
C GLY A 96 25.93 13.22 -2.92
#